data_AF-A0A2I4C7H3-F1
#
_entry.id   AF-A0A2I4C7H3-F1
#
_cell.length_a   1.000
_cell.length_b   1.000
_cell.length_c   1.000
_cell.angle_alpha   90.00
_cell.angle_beta   90.00
_cell.angle_gamma   90.00
#
_symmetry.space_group_name_H-M   'P 1'
#
loop_
_entity.id
_entity.type
_entity.pdbx_description
1 polymer ?
#
loop_
_entity_poly.entity_id
_entity_poly.type
_entity_poly.pdbx_seq_one_letter_code
_entity_poly.pdbx_strand_id
1 'polypeptide(L)'
;MSAEHSNPAATPTPCEDTQGDGRWMSLHDGFVSYSKDKEPDVLFVGDSLVQLMHQFGIWRQLFSPLHCLNFGVGGDATQHVLWRLSNGELDNISPKVVVLWVGTNNHGHTPEQICGGIMAIVQLIHNKLPNAHTLVLGLLPRGKMPNPLRERNAKVNKLVQDALSSVPHGSFLNVDPGFVLSDGSISHQDMYDYLHLTSHGYQAVCEPLHAHIKSLLEKPDEN
;
A
#
# COMPACT_ATOMS: atom_id res chain seq x y z
N MET A 1 -34.27 11.90 -4.24
CA MET A 1 -33.26 10.85 -4.02
C MET A 1 -32.17 11.08 -5.05
N SER A 2 -31.18 11.90 -4.70
CA SER A 2 -29.99 12.10 -5.54
C SER A 2 -29.23 10.78 -5.56
N ALA A 3 -28.91 10.26 -6.73
CA ALA A 3 -27.95 9.17 -6.86
C ALA A 3 -26.69 9.59 -6.09
N GLU A 4 -26.37 8.89 -5.00
CA GLU A 4 -25.07 9.04 -4.36
C GLU A 4 -24.03 8.77 -5.45
N HIS A 5 -23.27 9.79 -5.83
CA HIS A 5 -22.19 9.60 -6.79
C HIS A 5 -21.19 8.62 -6.17
N SER A 6 -21.20 7.37 -6.62
CA SER A 6 -20.28 6.32 -6.17
C SER A 6 -18.84 6.83 -6.31
N ASN A 7 -18.04 6.65 -5.25
CA ASN A 7 -16.64 7.04 -5.25
C ASN A 7 -15.85 6.16 -6.24
N PRO A 8 -15.34 6.71 -7.37
CA PRO A 8 -14.65 5.92 -8.39
C PRO A 8 -13.37 5.26 -7.84
N ALA A 9 -12.69 5.88 -6.89
CA ALA A 9 -11.50 5.32 -6.25
C ALA A 9 -11.82 4.10 -5.35
N ALA A 10 -13.09 3.91 -4.99
CA ALA A 10 -13.58 2.78 -4.19
C ALA A 10 -14.41 1.77 -5.01
N THR A 11 -14.46 1.93 -6.34
CA THR A 11 -15.20 1.02 -7.23
C THR A 11 -14.21 0.03 -7.87
N PRO A 12 -14.22 -1.27 -7.53
CA PRO A 12 -13.22 -2.23 -8.00
C PRO A 12 -13.22 -2.32 -9.52
N THR A 13 -12.11 -1.96 -10.14
CA THR A 13 -11.95 -1.95 -11.60
C THR A 13 -10.57 -2.51 -11.96
N PRO A 14 -10.45 -3.46 -12.91
CA PRO A 14 -9.14 -3.92 -13.34
C PRO A 14 -8.43 -2.84 -14.15
N CYS A 15 -7.10 -2.89 -14.23
CA CYS A 15 -6.35 -1.99 -15.10
C CYS A 15 -6.61 -2.35 -16.58
N GLU A 16 -6.95 -1.37 -17.40
CA GLU A 16 -7.15 -1.55 -18.84
C GLU A 16 -5.80 -1.75 -19.55
N ASP A 17 -5.68 -2.83 -20.32
CA ASP A 17 -4.48 -3.09 -21.12
C ASP A 17 -4.51 -2.28 -22.42
N THR A 18 -3.93 -1.08 -22.35
CA THR A 18 -3.77 -0.18 -23.49
C THR A 18 -2.51 -0.46 -24.32
N GLN A 19 -1.66 -1.40 -23.91
CA GLN A 19 -0.41 -1.74 -24.61
C GLN A 19 -0.47 -3.09 -25.34
N GLY A 20 -1.36 -3.98 -24.91
CA GLY A 20 -1.66 -5.26 -25.56
C GLY A 20 -0.76 -6.43 -25.13
N ASP A 21 0.03 -6.26 -24.05
CA ASP A 21 0.96 -7.28 -23.55
C ASP A 21 0.41 -8.12 -22.39
N GLY A 22 -0.78 -7.78 -21.87
CA GLY A 22 -1.46 -8.51 -20.80
C GLY A 22 -0.71 -8.56 -19.46
N ARG A 23 0.31 -7.72 -19.25
CA ARG A 23 1.23 -7.87 -18.10
C ARG A 23 0.57 -7.64 -16.75
N TRP A 24 -0.42 -6.76 -16.67
CA TRP A 24 -1.12 -6.49 -15.41
C TRP A 24 -1.92 -7.70 -14.94
N MET A 25 -2.68 -8.32 -15.86
CA MET A 25 -3.41 -9.55 -15.56
C MET A 25 -2.46 -10.71 -15.29
N SER A 26 -1.35 -10.81 -16.02
CA SER A 26 -0.33 -11.84 -15.79
C SER A 26 0.28 -11.76 -14.38
N LEU A 27 0.52 -10.55 -13.85
CA LEU A 27 0.98 -10.38 -12.47
C LEU A 27 -0.10 -10.81 -11.46
N HIS A 28 -1.35 -10.42 -11.68
CA HIS A 28 -2.48 -10.82 -10.84
C HIS A 28 -2.64 -12.35 -10.79
N ASP A 29 -2.73 -13.00 -11.95
CA ASP A 29 -2.84 -14.46 -12.05
C ASP A 29 -1.64 -15.16 -11.40
N GLY A 30 -0.45 -14.56 -11.56
CA GLY A 30 0.78 -14.98 -10.88
C GLY A 30 0.65 -14.95 -9.35
N PHE A 31 0.11 -13.87 -8.77
CA PHE A 31 -0.12 -13.76 -7.33
C PHE A 31 -1.16 -14.76 -6.83
N VAL A 32 -2.30 -14.91 -7.54
CA VAL A 32 -3.35 -15.88 -7.22
C VAL A 32 -2.82 -17.30 -7.27
N SER A 33 -1.98 -17.63 -8.27
CA SER A 33 -1.36 -18.96 -8.34
C SER A 33 -0.30 -19.15 -7.27
N TYR A 34 0.51 -18.12 -6.99
CA TYR A 34 1.60 -18.21 -6.04
C TYR A 34 1.12 -18.34 -4.60
N SER A 35 -0.04 -17.77 -4.26
CA SER A 35 -0.60 -17.80 -2.91
C SER A 35 -1.14 -19.17 -2.49
N LYS A 36 -1.53 -20.04 -3.44
CA LYS A 36 -2.18 -21.34 -3.15
C LYS A 36 -1.38 -22.29 -2.26
N ASP A 37 -0.06 -22.28 -2.39
CA ASP A 37 0.84 -23.18 -1.65
C ASP A 37 1.73 -22.41 -0.66
N LYS A 38 1.27 -21.26 -0.17
CA LYS A 38 2.02 -20.37 0.74
C LYS A 38 1.20 -20.05 1.97
N GLU A 39 1.89 -19.96 3.10
CA GLU A 39 1.32 -19.57 4.39
C GLU A 39 2.09 -18.37 4.95
N PRO A 40 1.90 -17.15 4.39
CA PRO A 40 2.65 -16.00 4.86
C PRO A 40 2.17 -15.52 6.23
N ASP A 41 3.10 -15.07 7.07
CA ASP A 41 2.74 -14.31 8.28
C ASP A 41 2.38 -12.85 7.95
N VAL A 42 2.96 -12.31 6.86
CA VAL A 42 2.77 -10.91 6.44
C VAL A 42 2.51 -10.82 4.94
N LEU A 43 1.51 -10.03 4.54
CA LEU A 43 1.22 -9.74 3.14
C LEU A 43 1.42 -8.25 2.86
N PHE A 44 2.26 -7.90 1.89
CA PHE A 44 2.37 -6.55 1.37
C PHE A 44 1.51 -6.40 0.11
N VAL A 45 0.67 -5.37 0.05
CA VAL A 45 -0.17 -5.06 -1.12
C VAL A 45 -0.05 -3.58 -1.44
N GLY A 46 0.09 -3.24 -2.72
CA GLY A 46 0.10 -1.84 -3.10
C GLY A 46 0.59 -1.56 -4.50
N ASP A 47 1.15 -0.37 -4.67
CA ASP A 47 1.64 0.13 -5.94
C ASP A 47 3.15 -0.16 -6.18
N SER A 48 3.81 0.65 -7.01
CA SER A 48 5.24 0.53 -7.30
C SER A 48 6.11 0.65 -6.06
N LEU A 49 5.71 1.40 -5.03
CA LEU A 49 6.50 1.53 -3.80
C LEU A 49 6.60 0.20 -3.05
N VAL A 50 5.55 -0.63 -3.12
CA VAL A 50 5.57 -2.00 -2.59
C VAL A 50 6.33 -2.93 -3.53
N GLN A 51 6.05 -2.87 -4.83
CA GLN A 51 6.67 -3.74 -5.83
C GLN A 51 8.20 -3.60 -5.83
N LEU A 52 8.70 -2.36 -5.89
CA LEU A 52 10.12 -2.08 -5.99
C LEU A 52 10.86 -2.40 -4.69
N MET A 53 10.21 -2.31 -3.53
CA MET A 53 10.81 -2.70 -2.25
C MET A 53 11.39 -4.12 -2.32
N HIS A 54 10.70 -5.05 -2.97
CA HIS A 54 11.15 -6.43 -3.15
C HIS A 54 12.43 -6.57 -3.97
N GLN A 55 12.73 -5.60 -4.84
CA GLN A 55 13.91 -5.61 -5.72
C GLN A 55 15.20 -5.15 -5.03
N PHE A 56 15.09 -4.48 -3.87
CA PHE A 56 16.26 -4.02 -3.11
C PHE A 56 16.71 -5.06 -2.07
N GLY A 57 18.02 -5.05 -1.76
CA GLY A 57 18.61 -5.97 -0.78
C GLY A 57 17.97 -5.92 0.61
N ILE A 58 17.39 -4.77 0.98
CA ILE A 58 16.69 -4.55 2.24
C ILE A 58 15.52 -5.52 2.45
N TRP A 59 14.84 -5.95 1.38
CA TRP A 59 13.75 -6.92 1.48
C TRP A 59 14.24 -8.28 1.96
N ARG A 60 15.36 -8.76 1.42
CA ARG A 60 15.97 -10.03 1.82
C ARG A 60 16.45 -9.98 3.27
N GLN A 61 16.93 -8.82 3.70
CA GLN A 61 17.44 -8.62 5.05
C GLN A 61 16.33 -8.54 6.11
N LEU A 62 15.27 -7.76 5.86
CA LEU A 62 14.27 -7.43 6.88
C LEU A 62 12.97 -8.21 6.75
N PHE A 63 12.44 -8.38 5.53
CA PHE A 63 11.08 -8.89 5.35
C PHE A 63 11.02 -10.36 4.97
N SER A 64 12.01 -10.89 4.24
CA SER A 64 12.04 -12.32 3.92
C SER A 64 12.04 -13.25 5.15
N PRO A 65 12.74 -12.91 6.26
CA PRO A 65 12.67 -13.70 7.50
C PRO A 65 11.30 -13.68 8.19
N LEU A 66 10.40 -12.75 7.85
CA LEU A 66 9.05 -12.64 8.39
C LEU A 66 8.01 -13.39 7.53
N HIS A 67 8.47 -14.25 6.60
CA HIS A 67 7.61 -15.02 5.71
C HIS A 67 6.64 -14.14 4.90
N CYS A 68 7.15 -13.05 4.33
CA CYS A 68 6.32 -12.09 3.60
C CYS A 68 5.98 -12.54 2.17
N LEU A 69 4.76 -12.23 1.73
CA LEU A 69 4.41 -12.10 0.31
C LEU A 69 4.37 -10.61 -0.12
N ASN A 70 4.62 -10.34 -1.40
CA ASN A 70 4.58 -9.00 -1.99
C ASN A 70 3.71 -9.00 -3.25
N PHE A 71 2.53 -8.40 -3.16
CA PHE A 71 1.57 -8.20 -4.25
C PHE A 71 1.51 -6.72 -4.66
N GLY A 72 2.70 -6.11 -4.81
CA GLY A 72 2.87 -4.78 -5.36
C GLY A 72 2.82 -4.79 -6.89
N VAL A 73 2.06 -3.86 -7.47
CA VAL A 73 1.98 -3.68 -8.94
C VAL A 73 2.21 -2.21 -9.29
N GLY A 74 3.23 -1.95 -10.10
CA GLY A 74 3.55 -0.61 -10.53
C GLY A 74 2.39 0.08 -11.27
N GLY A 75 2.08 1.31 -10.86
CA GLY A 75 1.00 2.11 -11.43
C GLY A 75 -0.39 1.85 -10.84
N ASP A 76 -0.55 0.86 -9.95
CA ASP A 76 -1.84 0.62 -9.31
C ASP A 76 -2.35 1.84 -8.55
N ALA A 77 -3.64 2.10 -8.70
CA ALA A 77 -4.45 3.00 -7.91
C ALA A 77 -5.37 2.17 -7.00
N THR A 78 -6.04 2.81 -6.04
CA THR A 78 -6.89 2.11 -5.06
C THR A 78 -7.92 1.17 -5.71
N GLN A 79 -8.59 1.58 -6.78
CA GLN A 79 -9.59 0.74 -7.45
C GLN A 79 -9.01 -0.53 -8.09
N HIS A 80 -7.74 -0.48 -8.52
CA HIS A 80 -7.05 -1.63 -9.11
C HIS A 80 -6.69 -2.64 -8.02
N VAL A 81 -6.12 -2.17 -6.91
CA VAL A 81 -5.83 -3.01 -5.73
C VAL A 81 -7.12 -3.65 -5.20
N LEU A 82 -8.19 -2.86 -5.07
CA LEU A 82 -9.48 -3.35 -4.60
C LEU A 82 -10.03 -4.46 -5.49
N TRP A 83 -9.90 -4.32 -6.82
CA TRP A 83 -10.28 -5.37 -7.75
C TRP A 83 -9.43 -6.63 -7.54
N ARG A 84 -8.10 -6.50 -7.48
CA ARG A 84 -7.17 -7.63 -7.31
C ARG A 84 -7.47 -8.47 -6.07
N LEU A 85 -7.64 -7.82 -4.92
CA LEU A 85 -7.97 -8.49 -3.66
C LEU A 85 -9.37 -9.12 -3.66
N SER A 86 -10.31 -8.53 -4.41
CA SER A 86 -11.65 -9.11 -4.58
C SER A 86 -11.62 -10.37 -5.43
N ASN A 87 -10.65 -10.50 -6.34
CA ASN A 87 -10.56 -11.55 -7.35
C ASN A 87 -9.45 -12.58 -7.07
N GLY A 88 -9.33 -13.06 -5.83
CA GLY A 88 -8.56 -14.30 -5.56
C GLY A 88 -7.25 -14.14 -4.80
N GLU A 89 -6.66 -12.94 -4.75
CA GLU A 89 -5.34 -12.76 -4.11
C GLU A 89 -5.35 -13.05 -2.60
N LEU A 90 -6.50 -12.96 -1.94
CA LEU A 90 -6.66 -13.23 -0.50
C LEU A 90 -7.23 -14.63 -0.17
N ASP A 91 -7.62 -15.42 -1.18
CA ASP A 91 -8.56 -16.53 -0.94
C ASP A 91 -7.90 -17.77 -0.29
N ASN A 92 -6.58 -17.92 -0.39
CA ASN A 92 -5.85 -19.13 0.05
C ASN A 92 -4.80 -18.85 1.13
N ILE A 93 -4.81 -17.66 1.73
CA ILE A 93 -3.80 -17.23 2.71
C ILE A 93 -4.46 -16.66 3.95
N SER A 94 -3.77 -16.74 5.09
CA SER A 94 -4.23 -16.20 6.37
C SER A 94 -3.11 -15.44 7.08
N PRO A 95 -2.61 -14.32 6.50
CA PRO A 95 -1.56 -13.55 7.14
C PRO A 95 -2.04 -12.92 8.45
N LYS A 96 -1.11 -12.76 9.39
CA LYS A 96 -1.35 -12.03 10.65
C LYS A 96 -1.34 -10.52 10.44
N VAL A 97 -0.56 -10.04 9.45
CA VAL A 97 -0.46 -8.61 9.13
C VAL A 97 -0.61 -8.41 7.62
N VAL A 98 -1.46 -7.46 7.22
CA VAL A 98 -1.54 -6.96 5.84
C VAL A 98 -1.03 -5.52 5.81
N VAL A 99 0.07 -5.29 5.09
CA VAL A 99 0.64 -3.96 4.86
C VAL A 99 0.09 -3.40 3.56
N LEU A 100 -0.68 -2.32 3.64
CA LEU A 100 -1.30 -1.65 2.50
C LEU A 100 -0.60 -0.32 2.20
N TRP A 101 -0.11 -0.16 0.97
CA TRP A 101 0.52 1.09 0.54
C TRP A 101 0.15 1.43 -0.91
N VAL A 102 -0.92 2.22 -1.05
CA VAL A 102 -1.47 2.64 -2.34
C VAL A 102 -2.16 3.99 -2.21
N GLY A 103 -2.15 4.77 -3.29
CA GLY A 103 -2.94 6.00 -3.41
C GLY A 103 -2.21 7.12 -4.15
N THR A 104 -0.88 7.05 -4.27
CA THR A 104 -0.10 8.11 -4.93
C THR A 104 -0.43 8.22 -6.43
N ASN A 105 -0.85 7.11 -7.06
CA ASN A 105 -1.21 7.03 -8.48
C ASN A 105 -2.68 7.34 -8.78
N ASN A 106 -3.50 7.67 -7.78
CA ASN A 106 -4.90 8.07 -7.97
C ASN A 106 -4.99 9.50 -8.55
N HIS A 107 -4.46 9.70 -9.76
CA HIS A 107 -4.57 10.94 -10.50
C HIS A 107 -6.04 11.24 -10.83
N GLY A 108 -6.43 12.52 -10.80
CA GLY A 108 -7.81 12.95 -11.03
C GLY A 108 -8.77 12.76 -9.85
N HIS A 109 -8.39 12.01 -8.81
CA HIS A 109 -9.20 11.83 -7.60
C HIS A 109 -8.86 12.84 -6.51
N THR A 110 -9.88 13.27 -5.76
CA THR A 110 -9.69 14.14 -4.58
C THR A 110 -9.12 13.34 -3.40
N PRO A 111 -8.50 14.01 -2.40
CA PRO A 111 -8.04 13.34 -1.18
C PRO A 111 -9.12 12.50 -0.48
N GLU A 112 -10.36 12.98 -0.47
CA GLU A 112 -11.50 12.29 0.14
C GLU A 112 -11.87 11.02 -0.63
N GLN A 113 -11.84 11.08 -1.97
CA GLN A 113 -12.05 9.91 -2.82
C GLN A 113 -10.96 8.86 -2.61
N ILE A 114 -9.68 9.29 -2.57
CA ILE A 114 -8.55 8.39 -2.33
C ILE A 114 -8.66 7.75 -0.95
N CYS A 115 -8.96 8.53 0.09
CA CYS A 115 -9.23 8.00 1.43
C CYS A 115 -10.36 6.96 1.39
N GLY A 116 -11.49 7.25 0.75
CA GLY A 116 -12.58 6.30 0.59
C GLY A 116 -12.17 5.02 -0.14
N GLY A 117 -11.28 5.12 -1.14
CA GLY A 117 -10.71 3.96 -1.83
C GLY A 117 -9.82 3.11 -0.92
N ILE A 118 -8.95 3.73 -0.13
CA ILE A 118 -8.13 3.05 0.87
C ILE A 118 -9.02 2.36 1.91
N MET A 119 -10.04 3.05 2.43
CA MET A 119 -10.95 2.47 3.41
C MET A 119 -11.80 1.32 2.83
N ALA A 120 -12.17 1.38 1.56
CA ALA A 120 -12.82 0.26 0.88
C ALA A 120 -11.92 -0.99 0.81
N ILE A 121 -10.61 -0.80 0.58
CA ILE A 121 -9.63 -1.90 0.60
C ILE A 121 -9.48 -2.45 2.03
N VAL A 122 -9.36 -1.58 3.03
CA VAL A 122 -9.28 -1.99 4.45
C VAL A 122 -10.51 -2.81 4.84
N GLN A 123 -11.71 -2.37 4.47
CA GLN A 123 -12.94 -3.10 4.76
C GLN A 123 -12.98 -4.47 4.05
N LEU A 124 -12.52 -4.54 2.80
CA LEU A 124 -12.43 -5.82 2.08
C LEU A 124 -11.46 -6.77 2.78
N ILE A 125 -10.28 -6.30 3.18
CA ILE A 125 -9.29 -7.08 3.92
C ILE A 125 -9.89 -7.57 5.24
N HIS A 126 -10.51 -6.68 6.02
CA HIS A 126 -11.13 -7.04 7.29
C HIS A 126 -12.24 -8.09 7.12
N ASN A 127 -13.04 -8.01 6.05
CA ASN A 127 -14.09 -8.99 5.77
C ASN A 127 -13.54 -10.36 5.36
N LYS A 128 -12.47 -10.41 4.57
CA LYS A 128 -11.87 -11.67 4.09
C LYS A 128 -10.88 -12.29 5.08
N LEU A 129 -10.20 -11.45 5.87
CA LEU A 129 -9.12 -11.81 6.80
C LEU A 129 -9.38 -11.14 8.17
N PRO A 130 -10.45 -11.53 8.90
CA PRO A 130 -10.89 -10.82 10.11
C PRO A 130 -9.86 -10.81 11.25
N ASN A 131 -8.94 -11.77 11.27
CA ASN A 131 -7.89 -11.87 12.29
C ASN A 131 -6.61 -11.11 11.90
N ALA A 132 -6.51 -10.62 10.66
CA ALA A 132 -5.32 -9.92 10.20
C ALA A 132 -5.34 -8.46 10.65
N HIS A 133 -4.20 -7.99 11.17
CA HIS A 133 -4.00 -6.56 11.41
C HIS A 133 -3.67 -5.83 10.09
N THR A 134 -4.49 -4.87 9.70
CA THR A 134 -4.27 -4.05 8.49
C THR A 134 -3.47 -2.80 8.85
N LEU A 135 -2.21 -2.77 8.42
CA LEU A 135 -1.30 -1.64 8.57
C LEU A 135 -1.29 -0.81 7.29
N VAL A 136 -1.84 0.41 7.32
CA VAL A 136 -1.84 1.33 6.18
C VAL A 136 -0.66 2.30 6.28
N LEU A 137 0.16 2.35 5.23
CA LEU A 137 1.31 3.25 5.18
C LEU A 137 0.93 4.60 4.57
N GLY A 138 1.45 5.67 5.17
CA GLY A 138 1.28 7.03 4.66
C GLY A 138 1.84 7.21 3.25
N LEU A 139 1.11 7.97 2.42
CA LEU A 139 1.59 8.42 1.12
C LEU A 139 2.78 9.37 1.31
N LEU A 140 3.90 9.04 0.67
CA LEU A 140 5.10 9.87 0.69
C LEU A 140 4.93 11.17 -0.10
N PRO A 141 5.72 12.21 0.21
CA PRO A 141 5.84 13.38 -0.66
C PRO A 141 6.48 12.98 -2.00
N ARG A 142 6.18 13.75 -3.06
CA ARG A 142 6.72 13.53 -4.41
C ARG A 142 6.98 14.84 -5.14
N GLY A 143 7.73 14.76 -6.24
CA GLY A 143 8.20 15.88 -7.05
C GLY A 143 9.34 16.63 -6.38
N LYS A 144 10.28 17.19 -7.16
CA LYS A 144 11.49 17.82 -6.62
C LYS A 144 11.21 18.98 -5.68
N MET A 145 10.27 19.85 -6.04
CA MET A 145 9.90 21.08 -5.32
C MET A 145 8.45 21.01 -4.82
N PRO A 146 7.99 21.93 -3.94
CA PRO A 146 6.60 21.99 -3.51
C PRO A 146 5.63 22.00 -4.69
N ASN A 147 4.57 21.19 -4.59
CA ASN A 147 3.58 21.02 -5.65
C ASN A 147 2.25 20.47 -5.07
N PRO A 148 1.13 20.59 -5.81
CA PRO A 148 -0.19 20.18 -5.31
C PRO A 148 -0.32 18.70 -4.91
N LEU A 149 0.50 17.80 -5.47
CA LEU A 149 0.44 16.38 -5.10
C LEU A 149 1.01 16.11 -3.70
N ARG A 150 1.94 16.94 -3.21
CA ARG A 150 2.41 16.85 -1.81
C ARG A 150 1.30 17.22 -0.84
N GLU A 151 0.59 18.31 -1.11
CA GLU A 151 -0.57 18.74 -0.31
C GLU A 151 -1.69 17.70 -0.35
N ARG A 152 -1.99 17.16 -1.54
CA ARG A 152 -2.96 16.07 -1.72
C ARG A 152 -2.59 14.85 -0.88
N ASN A 153 -1.36 14.36 -0.99
CA ASN A 153 -0.90 13.17 -0.26
C ASN A 153 -0.93 13.41 1.26
N ALA A 154 -0.50 14.59 1.73
CA ALA A 154 -0.58 14.96 3.15
C ALA A 154 -2.03 15.00 3.66
N LYS A 155 -2.96 15.52 2.86
CA LYS A 155 -4.40 15.51 3.21
C LYS A 155 -4.97 14.10 3.25
N VAL A 156 -4.60 13.23 2.31
CA VAL A 156 -4.99 11.81 2.33
C VAL A 156 -4.49 11.15 3.62
N ASN A 157 -3.22 11.35 3.98
CA ASN A 157 -2.64 10.76 5.19
C ASN A 157 -3.44 11.14 6.45
N LYS A 158 -3.81 12.43 6.58
CA LYS A 158 -4.64 12.89 7.69
C LYS A 158 -6.00 12.20 7.71
N LEU A 159 -6.70 12.18 6.57
CA LEU A 159 -8.03 11.58 6.46
C LEU A 159 -8.02 10.07 6.76
N VAL A 160 -7.01 9.35 6.26
CA VAL A 160 -6.85 7.91 6.49
C VAL A 160 -6.50 7.63 7.95
N GLN A 161 -5.61 8.41 8.55
CA GLN A 161 -5.28 8.29 9.96
C GLN A 161 -6.52 8.49 10.85
N ASP A 162 -7.32 9.53 10.57
CA ASP A 162 -8.56 9.81 11.29
C ASP A 162 -9.58 8.67 11.10
N ALA A 163 -9.75 8.18 9.87
CA ALA A 163 -10.72 7.12 9.54
C ALA A 163 -10.34 5.75 10.12
N LEU A 164 -9.06 5.42 10.23
CA LEU A 164 -8.60 4.14 10.80
C LEU A 164 -8.77 4.07 12.32
N SER A 165 -8.92 5.20 13.01
CA SER A 165 -9.09 5.23 14.46
C SER A 165 -10.33 4.46 14.96
N SER A 166 -11.32 4.26 14.10
CA SER A 166 -12.54 3.51 14.40
C SER A 166 -12.56 2.08 13.82
N VAL A 167 -11.48 1.63 13.17
CA VAL A 167 -11.39 0.31 12.54
C VAL A 167 -10.66 -0.67 13.47
N PRO A 168 -11.32 -1.74 13.95
CA PRO A 168 -10.66 -2.80 14.71
C PRO A 168 -9.53 -3.44 13.89
N HIS A 169 -8.39 -3.71 14.54
CA HIS A 169 -7.20 -4.25 13.89
C HIS A 169 -6.72 -3.43 12.67
N GLY A 170 -7.03 -2.13 12.63
CA GLY A 170 -6.51 -1.17 11.65
C GLY A 170 -5.52 -0.21 12.31
N SER A 171 -4.40 0.09 11.65
CA SER A 171 -3.51 1.17 12.08
C SER A 171 -2.90 1.93 10.91
N PHE A 172 -2.55 3.18 11.17
CA PHE A 172 -1.82 4.04 10.24
C PHE A 172 -0.37 4.17 10.70
N LEU A 173 0.58 4.08 9.77
CA LEU A 173 1.98 4.37 10.01
C LEU A 173 2.51 5.39 9.01
N ASN A 174 2.95 6.54 9.53
CA ASN A 174 3.75 7.46 8.74
C ASN A 174 5.18 6.92 8.63
N VAL A 175 5.62 6.64 7.40
CA VAL A 175 6.95 6.09 7.10
C VAL A 175 7.88 7.14 6.47
N ASP A 176 7.46 8.40 6.35
CA ASP A 176 8.31 9.49 5.89
C ASP A 176 9.35 9.87 6.96
N PRO A 177 10.66 9.65 6.74
CA PRO A 177 11.72 10.02 7.67
C PRO A 177 12.05 11.53 7.65
N GLY A 178 11.37 12.32 6.80
CA GLY A 178 11.67 13.72 6.54
C GLY A 178 12.33 13.93 5.18
N PHE A 179 11.78 13.33 4.11
CA PHE A 179 12.33 13.44 2.75
C PHE A 179 12.32 14.86 2.18
N VAL A 180 11.43 15.73 2.68
CA VAL A 180 11.40 17.14 2.29
C VAL A 180 12.38 17.92 3.16
N LEU A 181 13.43 18.44 2.51
CA LEU A 181 14.47 19.25 3.15
C LEU A 181 13.94 20.64 3.53
N SER A 182 14.73 21.37 4.32
CA SER A 182 14.38 22.73 4.79
C SER A 182 14.19 23.75 3.66
N ASP A 183 14.82 23.55 2.51
CA ASP A 183 14.63 24.37 1.30
C ASP A 183 13.39 23.96 0.48
N GLY A 184 12.62 22.97 0.97
CA GLY A 184 11.44 22.42 0.33
C GLY A 184 11.74 21.39 -0.77
N SER A 185 13.02 21.08 -1.05
CA SER A 185 13.39 20.11 -2.06
C SER A 185 13.35 18.67 -1.55
N ILE A 186 13.25 17.70 -2.47
CA ILE A 186 13.53 16.28 -2.21
C ILE A 186 14.83 15.91 -2.92
N SER A 187 15.73 15.23 -2.22
CA SER A 187 17.00 14.78 -2.79
C SER A 187 16.79 13.62 -3.76
N HIS A 188 17.50 13.65 -4.90
CA HIS A 188 17.55 12.52 -5.82
C HIS A 188 18.29 11.30 -5.23
N GLN A 189 19.05 11.49 -4.14
CA GLN A 189 19.67 10.41 -3.40
C GLN A 189 18.65 9.61 -2.57
N ASP A 190 17.51 10.23 -2.24
CA ASP A 190 16.40 9.56 -1.54
C ASP A 190 15.38 9.02 -2.52
N MET A 191 15.01 9.82 -3.53
CA MET A 191 14.08 9.47 -4.59
C MET A 191 14.65 9.80 -5.97
N TYR A 192 15.12 8.80 -6.73
CA TYR A 192 15.91 9.02 -7.94
C TYR A 192 15.18 9.79 -9.06
N ASP A 193 13.86 9.71 -9.09
CA ASP A 193 12.97 10.44 -10.01
C ASP A 193 11.96 11.32 -9.24
N TYR A 194 12.24 11.60 -7.96
CA TYR A 194 11.38 12.33 -7.04
C TYR A 194 10.02 11.65 -6.77
N LEU A 195 9.92 10.35 -6.99
CA LEU A 195 8.76 9.52 -6.66
C LEU A 195 9.20 8.19 -6.04
N HIS A 196 10.02 7.44 -6.78
CA HIS A 196 10.48 6.12 -6.39
C HIS A 196 11.75 6.23 -5.56
N LEU A 197 11.78 5.47 -4.47
CA LEU A 197 12.87 5.49 -3.51
C LEU A 197 14.12 4.82 -4.09
N THR A 198 15.28 5.34 -3.73
CA THR A 198 16.57 4.66 -3.91
C THR A 198 16.74 3.57 -2.85
N SER A 199 17.84 2.81 -2.91
CA SER A 199 18.21 1.91 -1.82
C SER A 199 18.38 2.65 -0.48
N HIS A 200 18.85 3.91 -0.50
CA HIS A 200 18.99 4.73 0.69
C HIS A 200 17.63 5.16 1.24
N GLY A 201 16.74 5.66 0.38
CA GLY A 201 15.38 6.03 0.77
C GLY A 201 14.58 4.84 1.32
N TYR A 202 14.71 3.66 0.70
CA TYR A 202 14.08 2.44 1.23
C TYR A 202 14.65 2.03 2.58
N GLN A 203 15.94 2.18 2.84
CA GLN A 203 16.51 1.85 4.15
C GLN A 203 15.84 2.68 5.26
N ALA A 204 15.73 4.00 5.07
CA ALA A 204 15.10 4.90 6.04
C ALA A 204 13.62 4.60 6.29
N VAL A 205 12.90 4.11 5.28
CA VAL A 205 11.49 3.69 5.38
C VAL A 205 11.34 2.32 6.03
N CYS A 206 12.18 1.35 5.65
CA CYS A 206 11.97 -0.06 5.98
C CYS A 206 12.38 -0.41 7.40
N GLU A 207 13.38 0.26 7.99
CA GLU A 207 13.80 0.02 9.37
C GLU A 207 12.67 0.26 10.40
N PRO A 208 11.99 1.43 10.43
CA PRO A 208 10.86 1.64 11.35
C PRO A 208 9.65 0.77 11.00
N LEU A 209 9.39 0.53 9.70
CA LEU A 209 8.32 -0.35 9.26
C LEU A 209 8.51 -1.79 9.77
N HIS A 210 9.71 -2.34 9.62
CA HIS A 210 10.05 -3.68 10.09
C HIS A 210 9.89 -3.79 11.62
N ALA A 211 10.37 -2.81 12.38
CA ALA A 211 10.19 -2.79 13.83
C ALA A 211 8.70 -2.79 14.23
N HIS A 212 7.88 -2.01 13.52
CA HIS A 212 6.44 -1.96 13.76
C HIS A 212 5.74 -3.28 13.43
N ILE A 213 6.05 -3.89 12.28
CA ILE A 213 5.48 -5.19 11.88
C ILE A 213 5.84 -6.26 12.90
N LYS A 214 7.10 -6.33 13.37
CA LYS A 214 7.50 -7.26 14.42
C LYS A 214 6.68 -7.09 15.70
N SER A 215 6.46 -5.86 16.14
CA SER A 215 5.62 -5.60 17.31
C SER A 215 4.18 -6.08 17.13
N LEU A 216 3.63 -6.00 15.91
CA LEU A 216 2.30 -6.54 15.61
C LEU A 216 2.28 -8.07 15.62
N LEU A 217 3.32 -8.73 15.10
CA LEU A 217 3.45 -10.19 15.09
C LEU A 217 3.66 -10.79 16.49
N GLU A 218 4.23 -10.02 17.41
CA GLU A 218 4.50 -10.45 18.80
C GLU A 218 3.28 -10.27 19.72
N LYS A 219 2.24 -9.51 19.32
CA LYS A 219 1.02 -9.38 20.12
C LYS A 219 0.27 -10.72 20.12
N PRO A 220 -0.01 -11.32 21.29
CA PRO A 220 -0.82 -12.53 21.35
C PRO A 220 -2.26 -12.23 20.89
N ASP A 221 -2.89 -13.20 20.25
CA ASP A 221 -4.31 -13.13 19.90
C ASP A 221 -5.12 -12.86 21.17
N GLU A 222 -5.74 -11.68 21.29
CA GLU A 222 -6.70 -11.41 22.35
C GLU A 222 -7.97 -12.22 22.05
N ASN A 223 -8.09 -13.38 22.69
CA ASN A 223 -9.30 -14.22 22.73
C ASN A 223 -10.46 -13.54 23.45
#